data_AF-A0AAW4N8S4-F1
#
_entry.id   AF-A0AAW4N8S4-F1
#
_cell.length_a   1.000
_cell.length_b   1.000
_cell.length_c   1.000
_cell.angle_alpha   90.00
_cell.angle_beta   90.00
_cell.angle_gamma   90.00
#
_symmetry.space_group_name_H-M   'P 1'
#
loop_
_entity.id
_entity.type
_entity.pdbx_description
1 polymer ?
#
loop_
_entity_poly.entity_id
_entity_poly.type
_entity_poly.pdbx_seq_one_letter_code
_entity_poly.pdbx_strand_id
1 'polypeptide(L)'
;MRFALRNQTKIKNAIGEELFSELMEAIKETFTERCDTDIMSMIDSAATPFPILTIDGTDSSFNFAVLYVTGRMYDVLHLAFKEIHCGFGDKEEVIPKINN
;
A
#
# COMPACT_ATOMS: atom_id res chain seq x y z
N MET A 1 -6.78 14.20 0.20
CA MET A 1 -6.76 13.39 1.44
C MET A 1 -5.32 13.18 1.91
N ARG A 2 -5.09 12.91 3.20
CA ARG A 2 -3.79 12.48 3.75
C ARG A 2 -3.82 10.98 4.07
N PHE A 3 -2.65 10.37 4.23
CA PHE A 3 -2.54 8.97 4.66
C PHE A 3 -1.59 8.82 5.86
N ALA A 4 -1.80 7.76 6.62
CA ALA A 4 -0.92 7.34 7.70
C ALA A 4 -0.62 5.85 7.59
N LEU A 5 0.61 5.49 7.18
CA LEU A 5 1.06 4.09 7.13
C LEU A 5 1.61 3.64 8.48
N ARG A 6 1.04 2.57 9.05
CA ARG A 6 1.47 1.99 10.33
C ARG A 6 2.73 1.13 10.16
N ASN A 7 3.55 1.03 11.22
CA ASN A 7 4.69 0.10 11.33
C ASN A 7 5.78 0.28 10.25
N GLN A 8 5.99 1.51 9.77
CA GLN A 8 6.96 1.84 8.70
C GLN A 8 8.35 1.23 8.92
N THR A 9 8.90 1.29 10.14
CA THR A 9 10.22 0.69 10.45
C THR A 9 10.24 -0.83 10.25
N LYS A 10 9.16 -1.52 10.66
CA LYS A 10 9.05 -2.97 10.44
C LYS A 10 8.96 -3.28 8.94
N ILE A 11 8.19 -2.49 8.19
CA ILE A 11 8.02 -2.63 6.73
C ILE A 11 9.36 -2.45 6.02
N LYS A 12 10.04 -1.33 6.28
CA LYS A 12 11.38 -1.04 5.74
C LYS A 12 12.37 -2.17 5.99
N ASN A 13 12.36 -2.75 7.20
CA ASN A 13 13.26 -3.86 7.52
C ASN A 13 12.91 -5.17 6.80
N ALA A 14 11.65 -5.36 6.39
CA ALA A 14 11.19 -6.60 5.76
C ALA A 14 11.35 -6.58 4.23
N ILE A 15 11.04 -5.46 3.59
CA ILE A 15 11.07 -5.33 2.12
C ILE A 15 12.33 -4.63 1.60
N GLY A 16 13.15 -4.08 2.50
CA GLY A 16 14.35 -3.30 2.15
C GLY A 16 14.07 -1.80 2.04
N GLU A 17 15.14 -1.01 2.11
CA GLU A 17 15.05 0.46 2.09
C GLU A 17 14.61 1.02 0.73
N GLU A 18 15.13 0.46 -0.36
CA GLU A 18 14.81 0.87 -1.73
C GLU A 18 13.33 0.67 -2.05
N LEU A 19 12.85 -0.58 -1.92
CA LEU A 19 11.46 -0.95 -2.18
C LEU A 19 10.48 -0.24 -1.23
N PHE A 20 10.89 0.04 0.01
CA PHE A 20 10.09 0.85 0.94
C PHE A 20 10.00 2.32 0.51
N SER A 21 11.09 2.89 -0.02
CA SER A 21 11.09 4.26 -0.53
C SER A 21 10.12 4.41 -1.70
N GLU A 22 10.17 3.49 -2.65
CA GLU A 22 9.29 3.47 -3.83
C GLU A 22 7.83 3.22 -3.44
N LEU A 23 7.56 2.29 -2.53
CA LEU A 23 6.21 2.10 -1.98
C LEU A 23 5.67 3.41 -1.39
N MET A 24 6.48 4.12 -0.62
CA MET A 24 6.09 5.40 -0.03
C MET A 24 5.87 6.48 -1.07
N GLU A 25 6.62 6.47 -2.17
CA GLU A 25 6.44 7.37 -3.30
C GLU A 25 5.13 7.06 -4.05
N ALA A 26 4.87 5.81 -4.39
CA ALA A 26 3.63 5.38 -5.03
C ALA A 26 2.38 5.72 -4.21
N ILE A 27 2.43 5.55 -2.89
CA ILE A 27 1.33 5.96 -2.00
C ILE A 27 1.16 7.49 -2.04
N LYS A 28 2.25 8.26 -1.98
CA LYS A 28 2.17 9.73 -2.03
C LYS A 28 1.61 10.24 -3.35
N GLU A 29 2.07 9.68 -4.47
CA GLU A 29 1.61 10.03 -5.80
C GLU A 29 0.12 9.76 -5.94
N THR A 30 -0.32 8.56 -5.58
CA THR A 30 -1.74 8.18 -5.60
C THR A 30 -2.62 9.18 -4.82
N PHE A 31 -2.21 9.58 -3.62
CA PHE A 31 -2.96 10.53 -2.79
C PHE A 31 -2.83 12.00 -3.24
N THR A 32 -1.87 12.32 -4.10
CA THR A 32 -1.66 13.65 -4.68
C THR A 32 -2.43 13.84 -5.98
N GLU A 33 -2.45 12.81 -6.83
CA GLU A 33 -3.08 12.85 -8.15
C GLU A 33 -4.59 12.63 -8.11
N ARG A 34 -5.08 11.84 -7.15
CA ARG A 34 -6.48 11.44 -7.07
C ARG A 34 -7.24 12.24 -6.04
N CYS A 35 -8.49 12.56 -6.34
CA CYS A 35 -9.36 13.22 -5.38
C CYS A 35 -9.86 12.23 -4.32
N ASP A 36 -10.41 12.75 -3.22
CA ASP A 36 -10.88 11.93 -2.11
C ASP A 36 -11.91 10.87 -2.54
N THR A 37 -12.81 11.19 -3.47
CA THR A 37 -13.84 10.27 -3.98
C THR A 37 -13.22 9.13 -4.78
N ASP A 38 -12.19 9.41 -5.59
CA ASP A 38 -11.49 8.41 -6.39
C ASP A 38 -10.78 7.41 -5.48
N ILE A 39 -10.06 7.90 -4.46
CA ILE A 39 -9.41 7.06 -3.45
C ILE A 39 -10.44 6.16 -2.76
N MET A 40 -11.59 6.71 -2.35
CA MET A 40 -12.63 5.90 -1.71
C MET A 40 -13.22 4.83 -2.63
N SER A 41 -13.30 5.09 -3.95
CA SER A 41 -13.79 4.12 -4.93
C SER A 41 -12.81 2.98 -5.21
N MET A 42 -11.51 3.21 -4.99
CA MET A 42 -10.46 2.18 -5.11
C MET A 42 -10.44 1.21 -3.93
N ILE A 43 -11.12 1.55 -2.82
CA ILE A 43 -11.18 0.71 -1.63
C ILE A 43 -12.18 -0.42 -1.86
N ASP A 44 -11.68 -1.65 -1.93
CA ASP A 44 -12.53 -2.83 -1.86
C ASP A 44 -13.00 -3.04 -0.42
N SER A 45 -14.23 -2.59 -0.15
CA SER A 45 -14.89 -2.69 1.16
C SER A 45 -15.45 -4.09 1.45
N ALA A 46 -15.52 -4.97 0.46
CA ALA A 46 -15.99 -6.35 0.62
C ALA A 46 -14.86 -7.31 1.00
N ALA A 47 -13.60 -6.89 0.86
CA ALA A 47 -12.44 -7.68 1.26
C ALA A 47 -12.48 -8.06 2.75
N THR A 48 -12.13 -9.31 3.04
CA THR A 48 -12.08 -9.85 4.41
C THR A 48 -10.63 -10.17 4.80
N PRO A 49 -10.22 -9.94 6.06
CA PRO A 49 -11.02 -9.45 7.21
C PRO A 49 -11.17 -7.92 7.30
N PHE A 50 -10.45 -7.15 6.48
CA PHE A 50 -10.52 -5.70 6.44
C PHE A 50 -10.58 -5.21 4.99
N PRO A 51 -11.16 -4.03 4.73
CA PRO A 51 -11.11 -3.40 3.42
C PRO A 51 -9.68 -3.23 2.94
N ILE A 52 -9.46 -3.33 1.63
CA ILE A 52 -8.15 -3.20 1.02
C ILE A 52 -8.11 -2.05 0.01
N LEU A 53 -6.94 -1.42 -0.08
CA LEU A 53 -6.59 -0.44 -1.09
C LEU A 53 -5.39 -1.00 -1.86
N THR A 54 -5.55 -1.12 -3.18
CA THR A 54 -4.46 -1.51 -4.08
C THR A 54 -3.86 -0.26 -4.70
N ILE A 55 -2.53 -0.17 -4.70
CA ILE A 55 -1.77 0.95 -5.23
C ILE A 55 -0.80 0.41 -6.25
N ASP A 56 -0.87 0.94 -7.46
CA ASP A 56 0.03 0.57 -8.55
C ASP A 56 1.44 1.10 -8.26
N GLY A 57 2.46 0.34 -8.65
CA GLY A 57 3.85 0.80 -8.59
C GLY A 57 4.11 1.92 -9.59
N THR A 58 5.00 2.83 -9.21
CA THR A 58 5.40 3.98 -10.05
C THR A 58 6.57 3.64 -10.98
N ASP A 59 7.32 2.57 -10.67
CA ASP A 59 8.48 2.11 -11.43
C ASP A 59 8.51 0.57 -11.51
N SER A 60 9.47 0.04 -12.25
CA SER A 60 9.75 -1.37 -12.54
C SER A 60 10.08 -2.26 -11.32
N SER A 61 10.14 -1.71 -10.12
CA SER A 61 10.52 -2.43 -8.90
C SER A 61 9.38 -3.26 -8.30
N PHE A 62 8.13 -2.82 -8.43
CA PHE A 62 6.95 -3.62 -8.07
C PHE A 62 5.75 -3.27 -8.93
N ASN A 63 4.85 -4.23 -9.12
CA ASN A 63 3.65 -4.04 -9.93
C ASN A 63 2.56 -3.31 -9.16
N PHE A 64 2.22 -3.84 -7.98
CA PHE A 64 1.24 -3.21 -7.09
C PHE A 64 1.48 -3.62 -5.63
N ALA A 65 1.05 -2.77 -4.72
CA ALA A 65 1.03 -3.00 -3.29
C ALA A 65 -0.42 -3.04 -2.78
N VAL A 66 -0.69 -3.94 -1.85
CA VAL A 66 -1.99 -4.04 -1.20
C VAL A 66 -1.87 -3.58 0.24
N LEU A 67 -2.75 -2.68 0.65
CA LEU A 67 -2.80 -2.10 1.99
C LEU A 67 -4.17 -2.36 2.60
N TYR A 68 -4.21 -2.75 3.88
CA TYR A 68 -5.45 -2.72 4.64
C TYR A 68 -5.82 -1.29 5.00
N VAL A 69 -7.09 -0.96 4.83
CA VAL A 69 -7.68 0.26 5.37
C VAL A 69 -8.17 -0.05 6.78
N THR A 70 -7.46 0.49 7.77
CA THR A 70 -7.69 0.21 9.20
C THR A 70 -8.59 1.25 9.88
N GLY A 71 -8.82 2.38 9.21
CA GLY A 71 -9.72 3.42 9.69
C GLY A 71 -9.58 4.71 8.89
N ARG A 72 -10.46 5.66 9.17
CA ARG A 72 -10.40 7.03 8.66
C ARG A 72 -10.68 7.98 9.80
N MET A 73 -9.84 8.99 9.97
CA MET A 73 -10.02 10.05 10.96
C MET A 73 -9.87 11.40 10.26
N TYR A 74 -10.97 12.15 10.17
CA TYR A 74 -11.05 13.38 9.37
C TYR A 74 -10.63 13.15 7.90
N ASP A 75 -9.59 13.85 7.46
CA ASP A 75 -8.98 13.77 6.14
C ASP A 75 -7.82 12.77 6.07
N VAL A 76 -7.61 11.95 7.10
CA VAL A 76 -6.51 10.98 7.17
C VAL A 76 -7.03 9.55 7.03
N LEU A 77 -6.52 8.82 6.03
CA LEU A 77 -6.75 7.38 5.86
C LEU A 77 -5.63 6.59 6.54
N HIS A 78 -5.99 5.69 7.46
CA HIS A 78 -5.05 4.86 8.20
C HIS A 78 -4.83 3.53 7.49
N LEU A 79 -3.59 3.29 7.06
CA LEU A 79 -3.19 2.17 6.23
C LEU A 79 -2.26 1.21 7.00
N ALA A 80 -2.40 -0.07 6.73
CA ALA A 80 -1.46 -1.09 7.18
C ALA A 80 -1.00 -1.95 6.00
N PHE A 81 0.30 -2.22 5.95
CA PHE A 81 0.88 -3.03 4.87
C PHE A 81 0.35 -4.47 4.93
N LYS A 82 -0.09 -5.01 3.78
CA LYS A 82 -0.50 -6.41 3.62
C LYS A 82 0.57 -7.20 2.88
N GLU A 83 0.82 -6.81 1.64
CA GLU A 83 1.69 -7.52 0.69
C GLU A 83 2.08 -6.58 -0.45
N ILE A 84 3.19 -6.92 -1.11
CA ILE A 84 3.67 -6.27 -2.33
C ILE A 84 3.94 -7.36 -3.36
N HIS A 85 3.58 -7.08 -4.61
CA HIS A 85 3.75 -8.01 -5.73
C HIS A 85 4.80 -7.45 -6.67
N CYS A 86 5.96 -8.10 -6.71
CA CYS A 86 7.08 -7.73 -7.57
C CYS A 86 7.06 -8.58 -8.85
N GLY A 87 7.13 -7.94 -10.01
CA GLY A 87 7.13 -8.62 -11.30
C GLY A 87 8.52 -8.65 -11.94
N PHE A 88 9.27 -9.73 -11.74
CA PHE A 88 10.29 -10.16 -12.70
C PHE A 88 9.84 -11.52 -13.26
N GLY A 89 9.92 -11.69 -14.58
CA GLY A 89 9.32 -12.80 -15.34
C GLY A 89 9.20 -14.15 -14.60
N ASP A 90 8.02 -14.75 -14.74
CA ASP A 90 7.62 -16.11 -14.33
C ASP A 90 7.75 -16.48 -12.83
N LYS A 91 8.05 -15.54 -11.93
CA LYS A 91 7.98 -15.78 -10.48
C LYS A 91 7.37 -14.58 -9.75
N GLU A 92 6.07 -14.65 -9.47
CA GLU A 92 5.41 -13.76 -8.51
C GLU A 92 5.98 -14.02 -7.11
N GLU A 93 6.88 -13.15 -6.66
CA GLU A 93 7.37 -13.17 -5.29
C GLU A 93 6.47 -12.27 -4.44
N VAL A 94 5.49 -12.90 -3.77
CA VAL A 94 4.67 -12.24 -2.76
C VAL A 94 5.50 -12.17 -1.49
N ILE A 95 5.77 -10.97 -0.98
CA ILE A 95 6.39 -10.80 0.34
C ILE A 95 5.27 -10.72 1.38
N PRO A 96 4.98 -11.80 2.15
CA PRO A 96 3.84 -11.81 3.05
C PRO A 96 4.10 -11.04 4.35
N LYS A 97 2.98 -10.62 4.94
CA LYS A 97 2.79 -9.95 6.23
C LYS A 97 3.92 -10.08 7.26
N ILE A 98 4.31 -8.93 7.79
CA ILE A 98 5.04 -8.82 9.04
C ILE A 98 4.05 -9.09 10.17
N ASN A 99 4.11 -10.29 10.74
CA ASN A 99 3.33 -10.66 11.92
C ASN A 99 3.62 -9.66 13.05
N ASN A 100 2.54 -9.16 13.65
CA ASN A 100 2.62 -8.13 14.68
C ASN A 100 3.10 -8.70 16.01
#